data_AF-A0A0Q6K3X9-F1
#
_entry.id   AF-A0A0Q6K3X9-F1
#
_cell.length_a   1.000
_cell.length_b   1.000
_cell.length_c   1.000
_cell.angle_alpha   90.00
_cell.angle_beta   90.00
_cell.angle_gamma   90.00
#
_symmetry.space_group_name_H-M   'P 1'
#
loop_
_entity.id
_entity.type
_entity.pdbx_description
1 polymer ?
#
loop_
_entity_poly.entity_id
_entity_poly.type
_entity_poly.pdbx_seq_one_letter_code
_entity_poly.pdbx_strand_id
1 'polypeptide(L)'
;MPSRGSQKPSALSSLAAELGPEDLRRADGAMAVALDPQGNGASVSWDNPQSGSKGSFTPVGGPFLRSDEICRAFVAAVQTQTKPAKLQGMACRPSGGEWAVKDVKPWKG
;
A
#
# COMPACT_ATOMS: atom_id res chain seq x y z
N MET A 1 15.71 -3.07 -28.11
CA MET A 1 14.45 -2.82 -27.38
C MET A 1 14.44 -3.69 -26.13
N PRO A 2 13.99 -3.15 -24.99
CA PRO A 2 13.15 -3.94 -24.10
C PRO A 2 11.82 -3.22 -23.83
N SER A 3 10.78 -4.04 -23.69
CA SER A 3 9.37 -3.72 -23.68
C SER A 3 8.99 -2.76 -22.54
N ARG A 4 8.31 -1.64 -22.87
CA ARG A 4 7.51 -0.88 -21.91
C ARG A 4 6.41 -1.80 -21.39
N GLY A 5 6.63 -2.40 -20.23
CA GLY A 5 5.58 -3.07 -19.49
C GLY A 5 4.43 -2.09 -19.29
N SER A 6 3.26 -2.42 -19.82
CA SER A 6 2.04 -1.67 -19.63
C SER A 6 1.78 -1.54 -18.13
N GLN A 7 2.09 -0.38 -17.56
CA GLN A 7 1.65 0.00 -16.23
C GLN A 7 0.12 0.08 -16.29
N LYS A 8 -0.55 -1.04 -16.03
CA LYS A 8 -1.98 -1.03 -15.74
C LYS A 8 -2.16 -0.03 -14.60
N PRO A 9 -3.07 0.95 -14.71
CA PRO A 9 -3.33 1.88 -13.62
C PRO A 9 -3.63 1.03 -12.39
N SER A 10 -2.72 1.10 -11.43
CA SER A 10 -2.81 0.35 -10.19
C SER A 10 -4.11 0.77 -9.52
N ALA A 11 -4.75 -0.12 -8.76
CA ALA A 11 -5.94 0.30 -8.01
C ALA A 11 -5.60 1.40 -6.97
N LEU A 12 -4.31 1.53 -6.60
CA LEU A 12 -3.81 2.73 -5.91
C LEU A 12 -3.87 3.98 -6.77
N SER A 13 -3.65 3.93 -8.08
CA SER A 13 -3.76 5.09 -8.97
C SER A 13 -5.20 5.61 -9.03
N SER A 14 -6.19 4.70 -9.05
CA SER A 14 -7.61 5.09 -8.95
C SER A 14 -7.95 5.71 -7.60
N LEU A 15 -7.35 5.22 -6.51
CA LEU A 15 -7.53 5.81 -5.17
C LEU A 15 -6.71 7.08 -4.98
N ALA A 16 -5.52 7.20 -5.57
CA ALA A 16 -4.67 8.38 -5.52
C ALA A 16 -5.33 9.57 -6.23
N ALA A 17 -6.24 9.34 -7.17
CA ALA A 17 -7.07 10.41 -7.74
C ALA A 17 -8.11 10.95 -6.73
N GLU A 18 -8.52 10.17 -5.74
CA GLU A 18 -9.47 10.55 -4.69
C GLU A 18 -8.77 10.97 -3.37
N LEU A 19 -7.49 10.63 -3.22
CA LEU A 19 -6.66 10.95 -2.05
C LEU A 19 -5.78 12.16 -2.33
N GLY A 20 -5.83 13.16 -1.46
CA GLY A 20 -4.94 14.32 -1.56
C GLY A 20 -3.49 13.98 -1.18
N PRO A 21 -2.52 14.89 -1.43
CA PRO A 21 -1.11 14.69 -1.06
C PRO A 21 -0.91 14.30 0.40
N GLU A 22 -1.71 14.88 1.30
CA GLU A 22 -1.61 14.63 2.73
C GLU A 22 -2.26 13.32 3.16
N ASP A 23 -3.26 12.85 2.41
CA ASP A 23 -3.81 11.50 2.58
C ASP A 23 -2.76 10.45 2.18
N LEU A 24 -2.10 10.66 1.03
CA LEU A 24 -1.05 9.79 0.53
C LEU A 24 0.12 9.71 1.52
N ARG A 25 0.60 10.85 2.03
CA ARG A 25 1.68 10.88 3.03
C ARG A 25 1.33 10.08 4.29
N ARG A 26 0.08 10.18 4.77
CA ARG A 26 -0.40 9.44 5.94
C ARG A 26 -0.54 7.94 5.64
N ALA A 27 -1.07 7.60 4.48
CA ALA A 27 -1.20 6.22 4.02
C ALA A 27 0.18 5.55 3.87
N ASP A 28 1.16 6.23 3.28
CA ASP A 28 2.52 5.72 3.11
C ASP A 28 3.21 5.47 4.45
N GLY A 29 3.06 6.40 5.41
CA GLY A 29 3.56 6.21 6.77
C GLY A 29 2.96 4.98 7.46
N ALA A 30 1.64 4.81 7.39
CA ALA A 30 0.97 3.65 7.96
C ALA A 30 1.37 2.34 7.27
N MET A 31 1.53 2.36 5.94
CA MET A 31 2.03 1.20 5.17
C MET A 31 3.45 0.83 5.61
N ALA A 32 4.35 1.80 5.74
CA ALA A 32 5.73 1.53 6.13
C ALA A 32 5.82 0.84 7.51
N VAL A 33 5.01 1.29 8.47
CA VAL A 33 4.91 0.68 9.80
C VAL A 33 4.27 -0.70 9.73
N ALA A 34 3.17 -0.87 9.00
CA ALA A 34 2.47 -2.15 8.86
C ALA A 34 3.37 -3.22 8.24
N LEU A 35 4.21 -2.82 7.28
CA LEU A 35 5.06 -3.71 6.52
C LEU A 35 6.42 -3.96 7.17
N ASP A 36 6.81 -3.18 8.18
CA ASP A 36 8.07 -3.37 8.89
C ASP A 36 8.23 -4.85 9.36
N PRO A 37 9.28 -5.56 8.93
CA PRO A 37 9.51 -6.95 9.33
C PRO A 37 9.78 -7.09 10.83
N GLN A 38 10.19 -6.01 11.51
CA GLN A 38 10.36 -6.00 12.97
C GLN A 38 9.03 -5.84 13.71
N GLY A 39 7.95 -5.48 13.01
CA GLY A 39 6.62 -5.37 13.59
C GLY A 39 6.01 -6.74 13.93
N ASN A 40 5.00 -6.73 14.79
CA ASN A 40 4.23 -7.92 15.18
C ASN A 40 3.26 -8.43 14.08
N GLY A 41 3.26 -7.83 12.89
CA GLY A 41 2.33 -8.14 11.82
C GLY A 41 0.89 -7.63 12.05
N ALA A 42 0.70 -6.64 12.93
CA ALA A 42 -0.62 -6.02 13.13
C ALA A 42 -1.02 -5.08 11.98
N SER A 43 -2.32 -4.87 11.85
CA SER A 43 -2.88 -3.83 10.99
C SER A 43 -2.55 -2.45 11.54
N VAL A 44 -2.14 -1.53 10.67
CA VAL A 44 -1.92 -0.11 11.02
C VAL A 44 -2.94 0.75 10.29
N SER A 45 -3.60 1.61 11.04
CA SER A 45 -4.62 2.53 10.52
C SER A 45 -4.06 3.94 10.35
N TRP A 46 -4.64 4.69 9.41
CA TRP A 46 -4.40 6.10 9.22
C TRP A 46 -5.72 6.84 9.02
N ASP A 47 -5.74 8.10 9.42
CA ASP A 47 -6.87 8.99 9.23
C ASP A 47 -6.40 10.40 8.87
N ASN A 48 -7.19 11.06 8.02
CA ASN A 48 -7.10 12.48 7.75
C ASN A 48 -8.47 13.14 8.01
N PRO A 49 -8.68 13.76 9.18
CA PRO A 49 -9.94 14.42 9.50
C PRO A 49 -10.27 15.59 8.58
N GLN A 50 -9.27 16.20 7.93
CA GLN A 50 -9.45 17.36 7.06
C GLN A 50 -10.10 16.99 5.71
N SER A 51 -9.70 15.85 5.13
CA SER A 51 -10.30 15.31 3.90
C SER A 51 -11.44 14.32 4.20
N GLY A 52 -11.53 13.81 5.44
CA GLY A 52 -12.44 12.72 5.81
C GLY A 52 -11.98 11.34 5.33
N SER A 53 -10.84 11.26 4.64
CA SER A 53 -10.26 10.01 4.17
C SER A 53 -9.61 9.25 5.32
N LYS A 54 -9.76 7.93 5.31
CA LYS A 54 -9.11 7.04 6.29
C LYS A 54 -8.81 5.69 5.67
N GLY A 55 -7.97 4.90 6.32
CA GLY A 55 -7.73 3.54 5.89
C GLY A 55 -6.89 2.73 6.85
N SER A 56 -6.55 1.53 6.42
CA SER A 56 -5.64 0.65 7.12
C SER A 56 -4.86 -0.24 6.16
N PHE A 57 -3.69 -0.66 6.60
CA PHE A 57 -2.85 -1.66 5.95
C PHE A 57 -2.70 -2.87 6.86
N THR A 58 -3.12 -4.02 6.37
CA THR A 58 -2.96 -5.31 7.04
C THR A 58 -1.92 -6.13 6.28
N PRO A 59 -0.77 -6.45 6.88
CA PRO A 59 0.18 -7.33 6.22
C PRO A 59 -0.38 -8.74 6.07
N VAL A 60 -0.08 -9.37 4.94
CA VAL A 60 -0.52 -10.73 4.63
C VAL A 60 0.69 -11.63 4.52
N GLY A 61 0.83 -12.53 5.49
CA GLY A 61 1.96 -13.46 5.58
C GLY A 61 3.27 -12.82 6.05
N GLY A 62 4.33 -13.63 5.97
CA GLY A 62 5.69 -13.23 6.30
C GLY A 62 6.37 -12.43 5.18
N PRO A 63 7.48 -11.75 5.48
CA PRO A 63 8.34 -11.16 4.46
C PRO A 63 8.95 -12.26 3.56
N PHE A 64 9.17 -11.95 2.29
CA PHE A 64 9.83 -12.85 1.34
C PHE A 64 10.79 -12.06 0.44
N LEU A 65 11.84 -12.71 -0.07
CA LEU A 65 12.79 -12.06 -0.98
C LEU A 65 12.30 -12.13 -2.43
N ARG A 66 12.46 -11.04 -3.17
CA ARG A 66 12.29 -10.99 -4.62
C ARG A 66 13.27 -9.99 -5.20
N SER A 67 14.11 -10.42 -6.15
CA SER A 67 15.08 -9.54 -6.81
C SER A 67 15.96 -8.77 -5.81
N ASP A 68 16.46 -9.46 -4.77
CA ASP A 68 17.27 -8.90 -3.69
C ASP A 68 16.58 -7.80 -2.83
N GLU A 69 15.27 -7.63 -2.97
CA GLU A 69 14.44 -6.80 -2.11
C GLU A 69 13.64 -7.66 -1.13
N ILE A 70 13.43 -7.15 0.08
CA ILE A 70 12.46 -7.72 1.03
C ILE A 70 11.08 -7.22 0.61
N CYS A 71 10.22 -8.14 0.21
CA CYS A 71 8.85 -7.87 -0.17
C CYS A 71 7.87 -8.35 0.91
N ARG A 72 6.74 -7.65 1.00
CA ARG A 72 5.64 -8.05 1.86
C ARG A 72 4.31 -7.74 1.20
N ALA A 73 3.41 -8.72 1.24
CA ALA A 73 2.06 -8.56 0.74
C ALA A 73 1.20 -7.87 1.80
N PHE A 74 0.18 -7.13 1.36
CA PHE A 74 -0.78 -6.48 2.23
C PHE A 74 -2.17 -6.44 1.62
N VAL A 75 -3.17 -6.28 2.48
CA VAL A 75 -4.50 -5.81 2.13
C VAL A 75 -4.66 -4.40 2.68
N ALA A 76 -5.08 -3.47 1.84
CA ALA A 76 -5.42 -2.12 2.26
C ALA A 76 -6.93 -1.93 2.22
N ALA A 77 -7.50 -1.35 3.26
CA ALA A 77 -8.87 -0.85 3.26
C ALA A 77 -8.82 0.67 3.27
N VAL A 78 -9.48 1.33 2.33
CA VAL A 78 -9.52 2.79 2.22
C VAL A 78 -10.98 3.23 2.18
N GLN A 79 -11.32 4.24 2.96
CA GLN A 79 -12.58 4.95 2.89
C GLN A 79 -12.27 6.37 2.42
N THR A 80 -12.69 6.66 1.19
CA THR A 80 -12.69 8.04 0.65
C THR A 80 -14.07 8.66 0.88
N GLN A 81 -14.22 9.94 0.54
CA GLN A 81 -15.53 10.61 0.62
C GLN A 81 -16.58 10.00 -0.33
N THR A 82 -16.14 9.38 -1.43
CA THR A 82 -17.03 8.84 -2.46
C THR A 82 -17.37 7.38 -2.21
N LYS A 83 -16.40 6.55 -1.81
CA LYS A 83 -16.61 5.10 -1.63
C LYS A 83 -15.55 4.42 -0.78
N PRO A 84 -15.93 3.32 -0.09
CA PRO A 84 -14.95 2.38 0.44
C PRO A 84 -14.33 1.54 -0.69
N ALA A 85 -13.05 1.25 -0.57
CA ALA A 85 -12.30 0.36 -1.44
C ALA A 85 -11.43 -0.60 -0.61
N LYS A 86 -11.30 -1.83 -1.11
CA LYS A 86 -10.32 -2.79 -0.60
C LYS A 86 -9.36 -3.17 -1.71
N LEU A 87 -8.09 -3.13 -1.40
CA LEU A 87 -6.99 -3.44 -2.30
C LEU A 87 -6.15 -4.54 -1.70
N GLN A 88 -5.50 -5.30 -2.55
CA GLN A 88 -4.40 -6.16 -2.17
C GLN A 88 -3.17 -5.77 -2.99
N GLY A 89 -2.02 -5.77 -2.34
CA GLY A 89 -0.79 -5.33 -2.94
C GLY A 89 0.43 -6.00 -2.35
N MET A 90 1.57 -5.57 -2.88
CA MET A 90 2.88 -5.96 -2.41
C MET A 90 3.78 -4.74 -2.52
N ALA A 91 4.47 -4.44 -1.43
CA ALA A 91 5.56 -3.49 -1.43
C ALA A 91 6.88 -4.23 -1.20
N CYS A 92 7.96 -3.69 -1.75
CA CYS A 92 9.30 -4.20 -1.55
C CYS A 92 10.23 -3.07 -1.15
N ARG A 93 11.21 -3.39 -0.30
CA ARG A 93 12.28 -2.47 0.07
C ARG A 93 13.65 -3.13 -0.13
N PRO A 94 14.64 -2.42 -0.67
CA PRO A 94 16.04 -2.86 -0.60
C PRO A 94 16.54 -2.78 0.85
N SER A 95 17.63 -3.49 1.15
CA SER A 95 18.25 -3.48 2.48
C SER A 95 18.59 -2.04 2.92
N GLY A 96 17.84 -1.52 3.91
CA GLY A 96 18.00 -0.16 4.44
C GLY A 96 17.29 0.95 3.65
N GLY A 97 16.51 0.60 2.61
CA GLY A 97 15.73 1.58 1.84
C GLY A 97 14.26 1.66 2.25
N GLU A 98 13.53 2.52 1.55
CA GLU A 98 12.10 2.74 1.76
C GLU A 98 11.23 1.67 1.07
N TRP A 99 10.03 1.47 1.58
CA TRP A 99 9.03 0.60 0.97
C TRP A 99 8.47 1.22 -0.30
N ALA A 100 8.56 0.50 -1.42
CA ALA A 100 7.95 0.88 -2.68
C ALA A 100 6.87 -0.13 -3.07
N VAL A 101 5.65 0.33 -3.32
CA VAL A 101 4.57 -0.53 -3.83
C VAL A 101 4.92 -0.96 -5.25
N LYS A 102 5.07 -2.26 -5.47
CA LYS A 102 5.37 -2.83 -6.78
C LYS A 102 4.11 -3.25 -7.52
N ASP A 103 3.11 -3.75 -6.78
CA ASP A 103 1.84 -4.21 -7.33
C ASP A 103 0.69 -3.85 -6.40
N VAL A 104 -0.42 -3.34 -6.95
CA VAL A 104 -1.71 -3.29 -6.27
C VAL A 104 -2.84 -3.59 -7.26
N LYS A 105 -3.81 -4.38 -6.79
CA LYS A 105 -5.06 -4.70 -7.49
C LYS A 105 -6.25 -4.61 -6.52
N PRO A 106 -7.49 -4.47 -7.03
CA PRO A 106 -8.66 -4.59 -6.19
C PRO A 106 -8.66 -5.96 -5.47
N TRP A 107 -9.04 -5.95 -4.20
CA TRP A 107 -9.18 -7.19 -3.44
C TRP A 107 -10.44 -7.91 -3.91
N LYS A 108 -10.24 -9.09 -4.51
CA LYS A 108 -11.29 -10.06 -4.82
C LYS A 108 -11.13 -11.12 -3.72
N GLY A 109 -12.04 -11.11 -2.76
CA GLY A 109 -12.04 -12.05 -1.62
C GLY A 109 -12.04 -13.50 -2.08
#